data_AF-A0AAV7U3N9-F1
#
_entry.id   AF-A0AAV7U3N9-F1
#
_cell.length_a   1.000
_cell.length_b   1.000
_cell.length_c   1.000
_cell.angle_alpha   90.00
_cell.angle_beta   90.00
_cell.angle_gamma   90.00
#
_symmetry.space_group_name_H-M   'P 1'
#
loop_
_entity.id
_entity.type
_entity.pdbx_description
1 polymer ?
#
loop_
_entity_poly.entity_id
_entity_poly.type
_entity_poly.pdbx_seq_one_letter_code
_entity_poly.pdbx_strand_id
1 'polypeptide(L)'
;MMLWDKKGPRSRSWKATFKEFFADLGRYIQHYATLKQAWDDLERYLGEKCPRMIMSLKDGVQEQDLNAVEDQIKCKLPDDYRCSFRIHNGQRLVVPGLMGSMALSNHYRSEDLLDIDTAAGGFQQRPGLRQCLPLTFCIHTGLSQYMALENVEGREQYDIFYQCPDQIAQNPSAIDMFITGTSFSDWFTTYVQNVVTGNYPIIREQIFRYVHDKQCVATTGDISVSVSTSFLPELSSVHPPHYFFTYRIRIEMSKDAFPEKSCQLDSRYWRITNAKGDVEEVQGPGVVGEYPKIRPGKVYEYTSCTTFSTTSGFMEGYYTFHRLGKKDEVFNVTIPRFHMVCPNFRVSTARSESSKDEYGSYGEEPTDDYDERPRRRVLVLPDPTMRCPRHT
;
A
#
# COMPACT_ATOMS: atom_id res chain seq x y z
N MET A 1 -19.11 -27.44 5.17
CA MET A 1 -20.30 -28.08 5.77
C MET A 1 -20.92 -27.05 6.72
N MET A 2 -21.89 -26.27 6.23
CA MET A 2 -22.42 -25.10 6.96
C MET A 2 -23.44 -25.53 8.02
N LEU A 3 -23.25 -25.06 9.26
CA LEU A 3 -24.23 -25.13 10.34
C LEU A 3 -25.15 -23.89 10.23
N TRP A 4 -26.45 -24.11 10.03
CA TRP A 4 -27.48 -23.06 10.13
C TRP A 4 -28.28 -23.23 11.42
N ASP A 5 -28.36 -22.15 12.20
CA ASP A 5 -29.14 -22.07 13.41
C ASP A 5 -30.64 -21.97 13.11
N LYS A 6 -31.44 -22.56 14.00
CA LYS A 6 -32.88 -22.81 13.81
C LYS A 6 -33.71 -21.63 14.32
N LYS A 7 -34.59 -21.09 13.47
CA LYS A 7 -36.07 -20.97 13.63
C LYS A 7 -36.67 -19.77 12.86
N GLY A 8 -37.48 -20.06 11.84
CA GLY A 8 -38.35 -19.15 11.06
C GLY A 8 -39.22 -19.97 10.08
N PRO A 9 -40.39 -19.49 9.60
CA PRO A 9 -41.65 -20.26 9.45
C PRO A 9 -41.68 -21.34 8.34
N ARG A 10 -42.66 -22.25 8.46
CA ARG A 10 -42.88 -23.48 7.65
C ARG A 10 -42.54 -23.37 6.14
N SER A 11 -41.43 -24.03 5.80
CA SER A 11 -41.09 -24.81 4.59
C SER A 11 -41.26 -24.18 3.20
N ARG A 12 -40.39 -23.22 2.87
CA ARG A 12 -39.88 -23.17 1.49
C ARG A 12 -39.00 -24.40 1.25
N SER A 13 -39.25 -25.14 0.17
CA SER A 13 -38.37 -26.26 -0.19
C SER A 13 -36.98 -25.73 -0.53
N TRP A 14 -35.93 -26.50 -0.23
CA TRP A 14 -34.57 -26.16 -0.63
C TRP A 14 -34.49 -25.81 -2.13
N LYS A 15 -35.24 -26.53 -2.97
CA LYS A 15 -35.34 -26.29 -4.41
C LYS A 15 -35.92 -24.91 -4.74
N ALA A 16 -36.91 -24.43 -4.00
CA ALA A 16 -37.51 -23.11 -4.21
C ALA A 16 -36.54 -22.00 -3.77
N THR A 17 -35.94 -22.14 -2.59
CA THR A 17 -34.92 -21.20 -2.09
C THR A 17 -33.69 -21.16 -3.00
N PHE A 18 -33.22 -22.31 -3.47
CA PHE A 18 -32.11 -22.39 -4.41
C PHE A 18 -32.45 -21.72 -5.75
N LYS A 19 -33.67 -21.94 -6.29
CA LYS A 19 -34.10 -21.27 -7.53
C LYS A 19 -34.14 -19.76 -7.38
N GLU A 20 -34.67 -19.24 -6.27
CA GLU A 20 -34.70 -17.80 -5.99
C GLU A 20 -33.28 -17.24 -5.83
N PHE A 21 -32.43 -17.89 -5.03
CA PHE A 21 -31.04 -17.47 -4.82
C PHE A 21 -30.22 -17.53 -6.10
N PHE A 22 -30.37 -18.59 -6.90
CA PHE A 22 -29.67 -18.73 -8.17
C PHE A 22 -30.20 -17.75 -9.22
N ALA A 23 -31.49 -17.40 -9.19
CA ALA A 23 -32.02 -16.37 -10.08
C ALA A 23 -31.44 -14.98 -9.77
N ASP A 24 -31.18 -14.67 -8.50
CA ASP A 24 -30.63 -13.38 -8.07
C ASP A 24 -29.10 -13.32 -8.15
N LEU A 25 -28.40 -14.33 -7.61
CA LEU A 25 -26.94 -14.34 -7.45
C LEU A 25 -26.23 -15.36 -8.34
N GLY A 26 -26.95 -16.12 -9.18
CA GLY A 26 -26.36 -17.16 -10.02
C GLY A 26 -25.33 -16.64 -11.02
N ARG A 27 -25.45 -15.36 -11.43
CA ARG A 27 -24.42 -14.65 -12.21
C ARG A 27 -23.04 -14.71 -11.55
N TYR A 28 -23.01 -14.66 -10.23
CA TYR A 28 -21.78 -14.56 -9.44
C TYR A 28 -21.27 -15.90 -8.91
N ILE A 29 -21.81 -17.03 -9.38
CA ILE A 29 -21.52 -18.36 -8.79
C ILE A 29 -20.02 -18.70 -8.74
N GLN A 30 -19.23 -18.18 -9.68
CA GLN A 30 -17.78 -18.40 -9.74
C GLN A 30 -16.98 -17.59 -8.68
N HIS A 31 -17.56 -16.50 -8.16
CA HIS A 31 -16.86 -15.57 -7.26
C HIS A 31 -17.44 -15.57 -5.84
N TYR A 32 -18.75 -15.84 -5.71
CA TYR A 32 -19.50 -15.62 -4.47
C TYR A 32 -18.91 -16.34 -3.27
N ALA A 33 -18.58 -17.63 -3.40
CA ALA A 33 -18.05 -18.40 -2.28
C ALA A 33 -16.73 -17.82 -1.74
N THR A 34 -15.81 -17.47 -2.64
CA THR A 34 -14.49 -16.93 -2.29
C THR A 34 -14.61 -15.54 -1.67
N LEU A 35 -15.37 -14.64 -2.30
CA LEU A 35 -15.55 -13.27 -1.81
C LEU A 35 -16.34 -13.24 -0.49
N LYS A 36 -17.38 -14.07 -0.36
CA LYS A 36 -18.14 -14.16 0.89
C LYS A 36 -17.27 -14.67 2.04
N GLN A 37 -16.45 -15.69 1.79
CA GLN A 37 -15.50 -16.19 2.79
C GLN A 37 -14.51 -15.10 3.21
N ALA A 38 -13.96 -14.35 2.25
CA ALA A 38 -13.03 -13.25 2.56
C ALA A 38 -13.68 -12.15 3.40
N TRP A 39 -14.90 -11.72 3.06
CA TRP A 39 -15.65 -10.77 3.88
C TRP A 39 -15.92 -11.30 5.29
N ASP A 40 -16.39 -12.55 5.41
CA ASP A 40 -16.66 -13.17 6.72
C ASP A 40 -15.41 -13.28 7.60
N ASP A 41 -14.27 -13.62 6.99
CA ASP A 41 -12.99 -13.68 7.69
C ASP A 41 -12.52 -12.30 8.16
N LEU A 42 -12.67 -11.29 7.30
CA LEU A 42 -12.33 -9.90 7.61
C LEU A 42 -13.21 -9.34 8.73
N GLU A 43 -14.53 -9.54 8.64
CA GLU A 43 -15.49 -9.10 9.65
C GLU A 43 -15.22 -9.73 11.01
N ARG A 44 -15.02 -11.04 11.04
CA ARG A 44 -14.69 -11.76 12.27
C ARG A 44 -13.39 -11.27 12.89
N TYR A 45 -12.34 -11.14 12.09
CA TYR A 45 -11.02 -10.73 12.58
C TYR A 45 -11.02 -9.28 13.09
N LEU A 46 -11.61 -8.35 12.34
CA LEU A 46 -11.68 -6.95 12.73
C LEU A 46 -12.75 -6.68 13.79
N GLY A 47 -13.79 -7.50 13.92
CA GLY A 47 -14.76 -7.38 15.01
C GLY A 47 -14.11 -7.46 16.39
N GLU A 48 -13.07 -8.30 16.53
CA GLU A 48 -12.31 -8.44 17.77
C GLU A 48 -11.23 -7.37 17.95
N LYS A 49 -10.66 -6.87 16.85
CA LYS A 49 -9.43 -6.03 16.88
C LYS A 49 -9.65 -4.55 16.57
N CYS A 50 -10.66 -4.24 15.75
CA CYS A 50 -10.96 -2.92 15.17
C CYS A 50 -12.48 -2.73 14.95
N PRO A 51 -13.33 -2.81 16.01
CA PRO A 51 -14.79 -2.81 15.86
C PRO A 51 -15.33 -1.55 15.16
N ARG A 52 -14.67 -0.40 15.32
CA ARG A 52 -15.05 0.85 14.62
C ARG A 52 -14.99 0.73 13.10
N MET A 53 -14.05 -0.05 12.58
CA MET A 53 -13.90 -0.28 11.14
C MET A 53 -15.06 -1.10 10.60
N ILE A 54 -15.51 -2.13 11.33
CA ILE A 54 -16.70 -2.92 10.98
C ILE A 54 -17.96 -2.06 11.01
N MET A 55 -18.11 -1.20 12.02
CA MET A 55 -19.24 -0.26 12.08
C MET A 55 -19.30 0.69 10.88
N SER A 56 -18.19 0.91 10.17
CA SER A 56 -18.13 1.81 9.02
C SER A 56 -18.48 1.13 7.68
N LEU A 57 -18.55 -0.19 7.63
CA LEU A 57 -18.95 -0.92 6.42
C LEU A 57 -20.40 -0.60 6.06
N LYS A 58 -20.68 -0.52 4.76
CA LYS A 58 -22.05 -0.35 4.24
C LYS A 58 -22.61 -1.70 3.82
N ASP A 59 -23.91 -1.88 4.03
CA ASP A 59 -24.62 -3.07 3.56
C ASP A 59 -24.53 -3.20 2.02
N GLY A 60 -24.59 -4.43 1.53
CA GLY A 60 -24.54 -4.71 0.10
C GLY A 60 -25.67 -4.06 -0.70
N VAL A 61 -25.38 -3.73 -1.96
CA VAL A 61 -26.36 -3.14 -2.90
C VAL A 61 -27.17 -4.20 -3.64
N GLN A 62 -28.26 -3.77 -4.29
CA GLN A 62 -29.06 -4.61 -5.16
C GLN A 62 -28.53 -4.61 -6.61
N GLU A 63 -28.98 -5.57 -7.42
CA GLU A 63 -28.58 -5.67 -8.83
C GLU A 63 -28.97 -4.40 -9.62
N GLN A 64 -30.10 -3.79 -9.29
CA GLN A 64 -30.58 -2.58 -9.96
C GLN A 64 -29.66 -1.38 -9.73
N ASP A 65 -29.11 -1.25 -8.52
CA ASP A 65 -28.18 -0.17 -8.18
C ASP A 65 -26.90 -0.29 -9.02
N LEU A 66 -26.35 -1.51 -9.12
CA LEU A 66 -25.19 -1.80 -9.95
C LEU A 66 -25.47 -1.58 -11.45
N ASN A 67 -26.68 -1.85 -11.93
CA ASN A 67 -27.08 -1.57 -13.31
C ASN A 67 -27.19 -0.07 -13.57
N ALA A 68 -27.76 0.69 -12.63
CA ALA A 68 -27.84 2.14 -12.72
C ALA A 68 -26.45 2.78 -12.79
N VAL A 69 -25.49 2.23 -12.03
CA VAL A 69 -24.08 2.66 -12.10
C VAL A 69 -23.46 2.37 -13.47
N GLU A 70 -23.64 1.18 -14.03
CA GLU A 70 -23.17 0.88 -15.40
C GLU A 70 -23.80 1.82 -16.43
N ASP A 71 -25.09 2.13 -16.27
CA ASP A 71 -25.79 3.09 -17.13
C ASP A 71 -25.26 4.53 -16.95
N GLN A 72 -24.82 4.91 -15.76
CA GLN A 72 -24.19 6.20 -15.50
C GLN A 72 -22.80 6.29 -16.15
N ILE A 73 -21.94 5.30 -15.91
CA ILE A 73 -20.54 5.32 -16.38
C ILE A 73 -20.39 4.87 -17.84
N LYS A 74 -21.45 4.32 -18.44
CA LYS A 74 -21.48 3.78 -19.82
C LYS A 74 -20.42 2.69 -20.05
N CYS A 75 -20.14 1.90 -19.02
CA CYS A 75 -19.15 0.84 -19.02
C CYS A 75 -19.64 -0.32 -18.14
N LYS A 76 -19.27 -1.56 -18.48
CA LYS A 76 -19.62 -2.74 -17.68
C LYS A 76 -18.70 -2.90 -16.49
N LEU A 77 -19.28 -3.28 -15.36
CA LEU A 77 -18.54 -3.63 -14.15
C LEU A 77 -18.18 -5.13 -14.17
N PRO A 78 -17.01 -5.52 -13.67
CA PRO A 78 -16.62 -6.92 -13.53
C PRO A 78 -17.57 -7.69 -12.61
N ASP A 79 -17.83 -8.97 -12.91
CA ASP A 79 -18.74 -9.79 -12.10
C ASP A 79 -18.22 -10.03 -10.68
N ASP A 80 -16.90 -10.09 -10.48
CA ASP A 80 -16.32 -10.22 -9.15
C ASP A 80 -16.47 -8.94 -8.30
N TYR A 81 -16.24 -7.78 -8.91
CA TYR A 81 -16.48 -6.48 -8.28
C TYR A 81 -17.96 -6.33 -7.89
N ARG A 82 -18.87 -6.59 -8.83
CA ARG A 82 -20.32 -6.59 -8.58
C ARG A 82 -20.68 -7.54 -7.44
N CYS A 83 -20.19 -8.78 -7.49
CA CYS A 83 -20.43 -9.78 -6.46
C CYS A 83 -20.00 -9.30 -5.08
N SER A 84 -18.80 -8.70 -4.95
CA SER A 84 -18.34 -8.19 -3.66
C SER A 84 -19.26 -7.09 -3.13
N PHE A 85 -19.71 -6.19 -4.00
CA PHE A 85 -20.57 -5.06 -3.62
C PHE A 85 -22.01 -5.48 -3.32
N ARG A 86 -22.48 -6.65 -3.81
CA ARG A 86 -23.70 -7.31 -3.32
C ARG A 86 -23.57 -7.81 -1.88
N ILE A 87 -22.34 -7.98 -1.35
CA ILE A 87 -22.07 -8.41 0.03
C ILE A 87 -21.87 -7.17 0.93
N HIS A 88 -20.92 -6.29 0.58
CA HIS A 88 -20.68 -5.00 1.25
C HIS A 88 -20.39 -3.89 0.25
N ASN A 89 -21.11 -2.77 0.36
CA ASN A 89 -20.96 -1.61 -0.52
C ASN A 89 -19.85 -0.66 -0.06
N GLY A 90 -18.64 -1.19 0.08
CA GLY A 90 -17.49 -0.42 0.54
C GLY A 90 -17.67 0.09 1.98
N GLN A 91 -17.05 1.23 2.27
CA GLN A 91 -16.94 1.83 3.58
C GLN A 91 -17.44 3.28 3.55
N ARG A 92 -18.06 3.74 4.64
CA ARG A 92 -18.22 5.17 4.89
C ARG A 92 -16.84 5.81 5.00
N LEU A 93 -16.62 6.93 4.33
CA LEU A 93 -15.35 7.68 4.39
C LEU A 93 -15.06 8.16 5.82
N VAL A 94 -14.22 7.44 6.55
CA VAL A 94 -13.89 7.69 7.97
C VAL A 94 -12.43 7.31 8.26
N VAL A 95 -11.92 7.72 9.42
CA VAL A 95 -10.58 7.29 9.86
C VAL A 95 -10.71 6.39 11.10
N PRO A 96 -10.13 5.18 11.11
CA PRO A 96 -9.29 4.59 10.06
C PRO A 96 -10.08 3.96 8.89
N GLY A 97 -9.51 4.08 7.70
CA GLY A 97 -9.99 3.44 6.48
C GLY A 97 -9.64 1.94 6.41
N LEU A 98 -10.48 1.18 5.73
CA LEU A 98 -10.44 -0.27 5.60
C LEU A 98 -9.22 -0.77 4.84
N MET A 99 -8.69 0.01 3.89
CA MET A 99 -7.62 -0.39 2.96
C MET A 99 -6.21 -0.06 3.46
N GLY A 100 -6.12 0.28 4.75
CA GLY A 100 -4.88 0.40 5.48
C GLY A 100 -4.40 1.84 5.68
N SER A 101 -3.50 1.96 6.65
CA SER A 101 -2.92 3.21 7.12
C SER A 101 -1.40 3.17 7.04
N MET A 102 -0.81 4.35 7.14
CA MET A 102 0.62 4.55 7.34
C MET A 102 0.86 5.86 8.06
N ALA A 103 1.89 5.88 8.91
CA ALA A 103 2.28 7.06 9.67
C ALA A 103 3.82 7.16 9.72
N LEU A 104 4.32 8.30 9.30
CA LEU A 104 5.68 8.82 9.52
C LEU A 104 5.56 10.19 10.19
N SER A 105 6.68 10.78 10.60
CA SER A 105 6.72 12.05 11.35
C SER A 105 5.97 13.20 10.69
N ASN A 106 5.97 13.27 9.35
CA ASN A 106 5.34 14.32 8.56
C ASN A 106 4.36 13.78 7.51
N HIS A 107 4.00 12.49 7.58
CA HIS A 107 3.17 11.85 6.56
C HIS A 107 2.20 10.88 7.21
N TYR A 108 0.91 11.08 6.97
CA TYR A 108 -0.13 10.16 7.44
C TYR A 108 -1.08 9.86 6.29
N ARG A 109 -1.47 8.59 6.19
CA ARG A 109 -2.52 8.12 5.30
C ARG A 109 -3.40 7.11 6.00
N SER A 110 -4.65 7.10 5.58
CA SER A 110 -5.66 6.10 5.89
C SER A 110 -6.56 6.03 4.68
N GLU A 111 -6.68 4.83 4.11
CA GLU A 111 -7.31 4.61 2.80
C GLU A 111 -8.62 3.85 2.97
N ASP A 112 -9.70 4.40 2.45
CA ASP A 112 -11.04 3.84 2.51
C ASP A 112 -11.36 3.04 1.24
N LEU A 113 -12.16 1.98 1.37
CA LEU A 113 -12.77 1.30 0.23
C LEU A 113 -14.02 2.09 -0.18
N LEU A 114 -14.06 2.61 -1.40
CA LEU A 114 -15.17 3.43 -1.86
C LEU A 114 -16.45 2.61 -2.03
N ASP A 115 -17.58 3.23 -1.71
CA ASP A 115 -18.88 2.74 -2.14
C ASP A 115 -19.11 2.99 -3.64
N ILE A 116 -20.06 2.25 -4.21
CA ILE A 116 -20.27 2.21 -5.66
C ILE A 116 -20.67 3.57 -6.24
N ASP A 117 -21.50 4.35 -5.53
CA ASP A 117 -21.99 5.64 -6.01
C ASP A 117 -20.85 6.66 -6.04
N THR A 118 -20.03 6.65 -4.99
CA THR A 118 -18.83 7.48 -4.88
C THR A 118 -17.80 7.10 -5.95
N ALA A 119 -17.60 5.80 -6.18
CA ALA A 119 -16.71 5.29 -7.22
C ALA A 119 -17.20 5.74 -8.62
N ALA A 120 -18.50 5.62 -8.90
CA ALA A 120 -19.11 6.04 -10.16
C ALA A 120 -18.98 7.55 -10.40
N GLY A 121 -19.16 8.37 -9.36
CA GLY A 121 -18.94 9.81 -9.42
C GLY A 121 -17.49 10.20 -9.71
N GLY A 122 -16.54 9.35 -9.32
CA GLY A 122 -15.10 9.52 -9.58
C GLY A 122 -14.58 8.85 -10.85
N PHE A 123 -15.45 8.25 -11.67
CA PHE A 123 -15.07 7.54 -12.88
C PHE A 123 -14.31 8.45 -13.87
N GLN A 124 -13.17 7.98 -14.36
CA GLN A 124 -12.22 8.80 -15.09
C GLN A 124 -12.39 8.69 -16.60
N GLN A 125 -12.51 9.84 -17.26
CA GLN A 125 -12.52 9.99 -18.73
C GLN A 125 -11.41 10.90 -19.24
N ARG A 126 -10.57 11.42 -18.35
CA ARG A 126 -9.46 12.30 -18.72
C ARG A 126 -8.32 11.49 -19.36
N PRO A 127 -7.54 12.11 -20.28
CA PRO A 127 -6.34 11.49 -20.81
C PRO A 127 -5.41 11.00 -19.70
N GLY A 128 -4.86 9.79 -19.87
CA GLY A 128 -4.02 9.09 -18.91
C GLY A 128 -4.76 8.17 -17.95
N LEU A 129 -6.06 8.38 -17.71
CA LEU A 129 -6.90 7.54 -16.85
C LEU A 129 -8.25 7.21 -17.50
N ARG A 130 -8.36 7.17 -18.83
CA ARG A 130 -9.65 6.84 -19.47
C ARG A 130 -10.15 5.46 -19.05
N GLN A 131 -11.45 5.37 -18.79
CA GLN A 131 -12.14 4.14 -18.39
C GLN A 131 -11.62 3.55 -17.07
N CYS A 132 -11.15 4.39 -16.16
CA CYS A 132 -10.65 3.96 -14.86
C CYS A 132 -11.65 4.29 -13.74
N LEU A 133 -12.04 3.26 -12.98
CA LEU A 133 -12.93 3.39 -11.82
C LEU A 133 -12.10 3.47 -10.53
N PRO A 134 -12.23 4.53 -9.70
CA PRO A 134 -11.56 4.55 -8.41
C PRO A 134 -12.17 3.51 -7.47
N LEU A 135 -11.33 2.68 -6.87
CA LEU A 135 -11.73 1.68 -5.87
C LEU A 135 -11.56 2.19 -4.45
N THR A 136 -10.54 3.01 -4.23
CA THR A 136 -10.17 3.47 -2.90
C THR A 136 -9.91 4.96 -2.90
N PHE A 137 -9.90 5.55 -1.71
CA PHE A 137 -9.53 6.95 -1.55
C PHE A 137 -8.84 7.19 -0.21
N CYS A 138 -7.73 7.92 -0.23
CA CYS A 138 -7.08 8.42 0.97
C CYS A 138 -7.38 9.92 1.11
N ILE A 139 -8.18 10.29 2.10
CA ILE A 139 -8.57 11.70 2.35
C ILE A 139 -7.35 12.61 2.61
N HIS A 140 -6.31 12.06 3.24
CA HIS A 140 -5.13 12.84 3.64
C HIS A 140 -4.21 13.18 2.46
N THR A 141 -4.10 12.29 1.47
CA THR A 141 -3.15 12.44 0.35
C THR A 141 -3.85 12.66 -1.00
N GLY A 142 -5.17 12.47 -1.07
CA GLY A 142 -5.94 12.51 -2.32
C GLY A 142 -5.66 11.32 -3.24
N LEU A 143 -4.87 10.33 -2.80
CA LEU A 143 -4.49 9.18 -3.58
C LEU A 143 -5.66 8.17 -3.69
N SER A 144 -5.83 7.61 -4.87
CA SER A 144 -6.76 6.51 -5.16
C SER A 144 -6.05 5.35 -5.85
N GLN A 145 -6.49 4.13 -5.56
CA GLN A 145 -6.31 3.01 -6.48
C GLN A 145 -7.44 3.04 -7.51
N TYR A 146 -7.09 2.73 -8.75
CA TYR A 146 -8.02 2.65 -9.86
C TYR A 146 -8.06 1.24 -10.42
N MET A 147 -9.21 0.84 -10.93
CA MET A 147 -9.40 -0.34 -11.76
C MET A 147 -9.61 0.10 -13.21
N ALA A 148 -8.84 -0.45 -14.14
CA ALA A 148 -9.09 -0.28 -15.57
C ALA A 148 -10.30 -1.12 -16.00
N LEU A 149 -11.37 -0.51 -16.50
CA LEU A 149 -12.54 -1.27 -16.97
C LEU A 149 -12.40 -1.73 -18.43
N GLU A 150 -11.50 -1.12 -19.20
CA GLU A 150 -11.23 -1.44 -20.61
C GLU A 150 -9.72 -1.41 -20.91
N ASN A 151 -9.34 -2.06 -22.02
CA ASN A 151 -7.95 -2.07 -22.53
C ASN A 151 -7.63 -0.75 -23.25
N VAL A 152 -7.43 0.33 -22.49
CA VAL A 152 -7.23 1.69 -23.02
C VAL A 152 -5.91 2.27 -22.54
N GLU A 153 -5.23 3.05 -23.38
CA GLU A 153 -3.95 3.72 -23.07
C GLU A 153 -2.82 2.74 -22.62
N GLY A 154 -2.88 1.49 -23.09
CA GLY A 154 -1.90 0.44 -22.78
C GLY A 154 -2.11 -0.26 -21.44
N ARG A 155 -3.27 -0.07 -20.80
CA ARG A 155 -3.70 -0.84 -19.62
C ARG A 155 -4.31 -2.17 -20.05
N GLU A 156 -4.16 -3.19 -19.20
CA GLU A 156 -4.95 -4.40 -19.29
C GLU A 156 -6.24 -4.21 -18.50
N GLN A 157 -7.32 -4.75 -19.04
CA GLN A 157 -8.63 -4.73 -18.41
C GLN A 157 -8.55 -5.45 -17.06
N TYR A 158 -9.10 -4.81 -16.03
CA TYR A 158 -9.17 -5.20 -14.62
C TYR A 158 -7.87 -5.07 -13.82
N ASP A 159 -6.81 -4.52 -14.41
CA ASP A 159 -5.67 -4.06 -13.61
C ASP A 159 -6.14 -3.08 -12.54
N ILE A 160 -5.68 -3.32 -11.31
CA ILE A 160 -5.83 -2.43 -10.19
C ILE A 160 -4.47 -1.81 -9.90
N PHE A 161 -4.41 -0.49 -9.79
CA PHE A 161 -3.14 0.22 -9.71
C PHE A 161 -3.22 1.55 -8.97
N TYR A 162 -2.08 2.00 -8.45
CA TYR A 162 -1.86 3.40 -8.12
C TYR A 162 -1.31 4.14 -9.32
N GLN A 163 -1.87 5.32 -9.62
CA GLN A 163 -1.30 6.20 -10.62
C GLN A 163 0.07 6.73 -10.16
N CYS A 164 1.01 6.83 -11.09
CA CYS A 164 2.33 7.39 -10.91
C CYS A 164 2.57 8.40 -12.04
N PRO A 165 2.07 9.64 -11.90
CA PRO A 165 2.29 10.66 -12.91
C PRO A 165 3.79 10.91 -13.12
N ASP A 166 4.21 10.99 -14.37
CA ASP A 166 5.56 11.43 -14.71
C ASP A 166 5.72 12.90 -14.31
N GLN A 167 6.67 13.18 -13.42
CA GLN A 167 6.88 14.52 -12.87
C GLN A 167 7.54 15.48 -13.87
N ILE A 168 8.12 14.95 -14.94
CA ILE A 168 8.89 15.71 -15.94
C ILE A 168 8.13 15.79 -17.27
N ALA A 169 7.23 14.84 -17.55
CA ALA A 169 6.48 14.84 -18.80
C ALA A 169 5.57 16.06 -18.94
N GLN A 170 5.63 16.68 -20.13
CA GLN A 170 4.67 17.71 -20.52
C GLN A 170 3.29 17.11 -20.87
N ASN A 171 3.25 15.86 -21.32
CA ASN A 171 2.02 15.17 -21.64
C ASN A 171 1.33 14.67 -20.36
N PRO A 172 0.15 15.19 -19.99
CA PRO A 172 -0.57 14.77 -18.78
C PRO A 172 -1.07 13.32 -18.83
N SER A 173 -0.99 12.68 -19.99
CA SER A 173 -1.33 11.26 -20.20
C SER A 173 -0.17 10.31 -19.89
N ALA A 174 1.04 10.84 -19.65
CA ALA A 174 2.21 10.08 -19.24
C ALA A 174 2.09 9.66 -17.76
N ILE A 175 1.21 8.68 -17.50
CA ILE A 175 0.96 8.12 -16.18
C ILE A 175 1.47 6.69 -16.15
N ASP A 176 2.57 6.48 -15.44
CA ASP A 176 3.04 5.15 -15.07
C ASP A 176 2.12 4.58 -13.98
N MET A 177 2.16 3.26 -13.75
CA MET A 177 1.17 2.59 -12.91
C MET A 177 1.84 1.53 -12.04
N PHE A 178 1.71 1.66 -10.72
CA PHE A 178 2.10 0.59 -9.79
C PHE A 178 0.95 -0.40 -9.65
N ILE A 179 1.10 -1.59 -10.20
CA ILE A 179 0.05 -2.62 -10.25
C ILE A 179 -0.05 -3.30 -8.88
N THR A 180 -1.26 -3.35 -8.34
CA THR A 180 -1.60 -3.97 -7.06
C THR A 180 -2.51 -5.18 -7.20
N GLY A 181 -3.12 -5.40 -8.37
CA GLY A 181 -3.90 -6.59 -8.68
C GLY A 181 -4.34 -6.63 -10.14
N THR A 182 -4.87 -7.77 -10.58
CA THR A 182 -5.34 -8.03 -11.96
C THR A 182 -6.82 -8.42 -12.03
N SER A 183 -7.46 -8.56 -10.87
CA SER A 183 -8.90 -8.78 -10.71
C SER A 183 -9.30 -8.23 -9.33
N PHE A 184 -10.58 -7.91 -9.13
CA PHE A 184 -11.04 -7.47 -7.82
C PHE A 184 -10.94 -8.59 -6.79
N SER A 185 -11.32 -9.81 -7.20
CA SER A 185 -11.26 -11.00 -6.34
C SER A 185 -9.85 -11.24 -5.82
N ASP A 186 -8.83 -11.27 -6.69
CA ASP A 186 -7.46 -11.55 -6.26
C ASP A 186 -6.91 -10.43 -5.38
N TRP A 187 -7.16 -9.18 -5.77
CA TRP A 187 -6.73 -7.99 -5.01
C TRP A 187 -7.33 -7.97 -3.60
N PHE A 188 -8.65 -8.15 -3.49
CA PHE A 188 -9.35 -8.08 -2.22
C PHE A 188 -9.06 -9.31 -1.34
N THR A 189 -9.08 -10.52 -1.90
CA THR A 189 -8.82 -11.74 -1.12
C THR A 189 -7.37 -11.80 -0.63
N THR A 190 -6.40 -11.36 -1.43
CA THR A 190 -5.00 -11.22 -1.01
C THR A 190 -4.86 -10.18 0.09
N TYR A 191 -5.57 -9.05 -0.01
CA TYR A 191 -5.62 -8.04 1.04
C TYR A 191 -6.14 -8.63 2.35
N VAL A 192 -7.32 -9.25 2.32
CA VAL A 192 -7.95 -9.90 3.48
C VAL A 192 -7.01 -10.95 4.09
N GLN A 193 -6.43 -11.82 3.27
CA GLN A 193 -5.52 -12.86 3.73
C GLN A 193 -4.34 -12.27 4.51
N ASN A 194 -3.76 -11.16 4.05
CA ASN A 194 -2.69 -10.48 4.77
C ASN A 194 -3.15 -9.87 6.10
N VAL A 195 -4.37 -9.34 6.18
CA VAL A 195 -4.95 -8.83 7.43
C VAL A 195 -5.16 -9.97 8.43
N VAL A 196 -5.88 -11.02 8.04
CA VAL A 196 -6.32 -12.07 8.98
C VAL A 196 -5.19 -12.99 9.43
N THR A 197 -4.12 -13.12 8.63
CA THR A 197 -2.91 -13.86 9.02
C THR A 197 -1.95 -13.03 9.88
N GLY A 198 -2.23 -11.74 10.09
CA GLY A 198 -1.36 -10.83 10.84
C GLY A 198 -0.13 -10.36 10.05
N ASN A 199 -0.03 -10.67 8.76
CA ASN A 199 0.99 -10.08 7.89
C ASN A 199 0.84 -8.56 7.86
N TYR A 200 -0.39 -8.04 7.77
CA TYR A 200 -0.71 -6.64 7.97
C TYR A 200 -1.04 -6.37 9.45
N PRO A 201 -0.08 -5.85 10.22
CA PRO A 201 -0.24 -5.64 11.65
C PRO A 201 -1.32 -4.59 11.96
N ILE A 202 -2.11 -4.87 13.00
CA ILE A 202 -3.03 -3.91 13.60
C ILE A 202 -2.29 -3.16 14.70
N ILE A 203 -2.11 -1.86 14.53
CA ILE A 203 -1.48 -0.97 15.52
C ILE A 203 -2.47 0.14 15.85
N ARG A 204 -2.81 0.30 17.14
CA ARG A 204 -3.74 1.33 17.61
C ARG A 204 -5.05 1.35 16.81
N GLU A 205 -5.65 0.18 16.63
CA GLU A 205 -6.90 -0.04 15.87
C GLU A 205 -6.82 0.31 14.37
N GLN A 206 -5.63 0.34 13.77
CA GLN A 206 -5.47 0.58 12.32
C GLN A 206 -4.64 -0.53 11.68
N ILE A 207 -4.99 -0.89 10.45
CA ILE A 207 -4.27 -1.86 9.64
C ILE A 207 -3.07 -1.16 9.00
N PHE A 208 -1.86 -1.69 9.16
CA PHE A 208 -0.68 -1.18 8.45
C PHE A 208 -0.18 -2.20 7.43
N ARG A 209 0.00 -1.80 6.17
CA ARG A 209 0.43 -2.69 5.08
C ARG A 209 1.94 -2.95 5.04
N TYR A 210 2.51 -3.30 6.19
CA TYR A 210 3.87 -3.81 6.24
C TYR A 210 3.87 -5.28 5.85
N VAL A 211 4.82 -5.71 5.02
CA VAL A 211 5.06 -7.12 4.73
C VAL A 211 6.26 -7.55 5.55
N HIS A 212 6.11 -8.65 6.29
CA HIS A 212 7.19 -9.26 7.06
C HIS A 212 7.60 -10.58 6.41
N ASP A 213 8.81 -10.63 5.85
CA ASP A 213 9.43 -11.89 5.51
C ASP A 213 9.88 -12.58 6.80
N LYS A 214 9.48 -13.84 6.99
CA LYS A 214 9.85 -14.66 8.16
C LYS A 214 11.36 -14.83 8.31
N GLN A 215 12.12 -14.68 7.23
CA GLN A 215 13.60 -14.71 7.25
C GLN A 215 14.22 -13.38 7.71
N CYS A 216 13.46 -12.28 7.71
CA CYS A 216 13.93 -10.97 8.16
C CYS A 216 13.88 -10.84 9.70
N VAL A 217 14.47 -11.82 10.38
CA VAL A 217 14.67 -11.86 11.83
C VAL A 217 16.11 -12.29 12.12
N ALA A 218 16.81 -11.55 12.97
CA ALA A 218 18.12 -11.96 13.49
C ALA A 218 18.10 -11.92 15.02
N THR A 219 18.69 -12.95 15.63
CA THR A 219 18.81 -13.06 17.09
C THR A 219 20.28 -13.03 17.48
N THR A 220 20.65 -12.14 18.39
CA THR A 220 22.00 -12.03 18.97
C THR A 220 21.90 -12.16 20.49
N GLY A 221 22.27 -13.32 21.02
CA GLY A 221 21.99 -13.68 22.41
C GLY A 221 20.48 -13.67 22.68
N ASP A 222 20.05 -12.94 23.71
CA ASP A 222 18.64 -12.88 24.12
C ASP A 222 17.83 -11.82 23.36
N ILE A 223 18.45 -11.07 22.43
CA ILE A 223 17.81 -9.96 21.71
C ILE A 223 17.51 -10.39 20.28
N SER A 224 16.27 -10.20 19.85
CA SER A 224 15.83 -10.42 18.47
C SER A 224 15.42 -9.11 17.81
N VAL A 225 15.85 -8.93 16.57
CA VAL A 225 15.49 -7.81 15.70
C VAL A 225 14.73 -8.37 14.51
N SER A 226 13.48 -7.95 14.33
CA SER A 226 12.66 -8.28 13.17
C SER A 226 12.29 -7.04 12.37
N VAL A 227 12.23 -7.19 11.05
CA VAL A 227 11.98 -6.07 10.12
C VAL A 227 10.80 -6.37 9.22
N SER A 228 9.91 -5.39 9.07
CA SER A 228 8.80 -5.42 8.11
C SER A 228 8.88 -4.19 7.21
N THR A 229 8.61 -4.33 5.92
CA THR A 229 8.78 -3.25 4.92
C THR A 229 7.47 -2.92 4.22
N SER A 230 7.33 -1.69 3.72
CA SER A 230 6.19 -1.28 2.90
C SER A 230 6.65 -0.36 1.78
N PHE A 231 6.14 -0.57 0.57
CA PHE A 231 6.34 0.34 -0.56
C PHE A 231 5.28 1.46 -0.53
N LEU A 232 5.68 2.70 -0.82
CA LEU A 232 4.79 3.88 -0.82
C LEU A 232 4.63 4.42 -2.23
N PRO A 233 3.55 4.06 -2.95
CA PRO A 233 3.30 4.51 -4.32
C PRO A 233 3.25 6.04 -4.45
N GLU A 234 2.63 6.74 -3.49
CA GLU A 234 2.43 8.21 -3.55
C GLU A 234 3.71 9.04 -3.40
N LEU A 235 4.77 8.45 -2.82
CA LEU A 235 6.09 9.09 -2.70
C LEU A 235 7.10 8.46 -3.68
N SER A 236 6.63 7.62 -4.59
CA SER A 236 7.46 6.92 -5.56
C SER A 236 7.16 7.38 -6.99
N SER A 237 8.20 7.46 -7.80
CA SER A 237 8.13 7.73 -9.23
C SER A 237 8.96 6.73 -10.01
N VAL A 238 8.44 6.31 -11.17
CA VAL A 238 9.21 5.53 -12.15
C VAL A 238 10.11 6.46 -12.96
N HIS A 239 9.63 7.68 -13.27
CA HIS A 239 10.40 8.73 -13.92
C HIS A 239 10.23 10.09 -13.22
N PRO A 240 11.32 10.73 -12.75
CA PRO A 240 12.65 10.12 -12.56
C PRO A 240 12.56 8.95 -11.56
N PRO A 241 13.47 7.96 -11.59
CA PRO A 241 13.38 6.78 -10.73
C PRO A 241 13.62 7.15 -9.27
N HIS A 242 12.58 7.00 -8.45
CA HIS A 242 12.59 7.25 -7.02
C HIS A 242 11.61 6.28 -6.34
N TYR A 243 12.12 5.30 -5.62
CA TYR A 243 11.31 4.26 -4.99
C TYR A 243 11.39 4.40 -3.47
N PHE A 244 10.26 4.81 -2.88
CA PHE A 244 10.17 5.10 -1.46
C PHE A 244 9.66 3.88 -0.69
N PHE A 245 10.40 3.49 0.33
CA PHE A 245 10.05 2.39 1.21
C PHE A 245 10.04 2.86 2.66
N THR A 246 9.11 2.34 3.44
CA THR A 246 9.17 2.39 4.90
C THR A 246 9.55 1.04 5.45
N TYR A 247 10.20 1.06 6.60
CA TYR A 247 10.51 -0.15 7.36
C TYR A 247 10.15 0.06 8.82
N ARG A 248 9.53 -0.95 9.40
CA ARG A 248 9.24 -1.06 10.82
C ARG A 248 10.19 -2.08 11.43
N ILE A 249 10.90 -1.67 12.47
CA ILE A 249 11.82 -2.52 13.20
C ILE A 249 11.28 -2.78 14.59
N ARG A 250 11.31 -4.05 14.97
CA ARG A 250 10.91 -4.52 16.29
C ARG A 250 12.13 -5.16 16.95
N ILE A 251 12.54 -4.58 18.07
CA ILE A 251 13.65 -5.02 18.91
C ILE A 251 13.05 -5.57 20.20
N GLU A 252 13.30 -6.83 20.51
CA GLU A 252 12.80 -7.44 21.74
C GLU A 252 13.87 -8.26 22.45
N MET A 253 13.74 -8.37 23.76
CA MET A 253 14.50 -9.34 24.55
C MET A 253 13.57 -10.41 25.07
N SER A 254 14.01 -11.67 25.03
CA SER A 254 13.24 -12.81 25.48
C SER A 254 12.81 -12.66 26.95
N LYS A 255 11.67 -13.26 27.32
CA LYS A 255 11.11 -13.16 28.69
C LYS A 255 11.91 -13.94 29.72
N ASP A 256 12.60 -14.99 29.29
CA ASP A 256 13.43 -15.89 30.07
C ASP A 256 14.87 -15.38 30.27
N ALA A 257 15.24 -14.28 29.61
CA ALA A 257 16.51 -13.60 29.84
C ALA A 257 16.64 -13.12 31.29
N PHE A 258 17.84 -13.25 31.84
CA PHE A 258 18.14 -12.76 33.19
C PHE A 258 18.08 -11.22 33.27
N PRO A 259 17.58 -10.61 34.37
CA PRO A 259 17.49 -9.15 34.51
C PRO A 259 18.81 -8.40 34.27
N GLU A 260 19.95 -9.00 34.59
CA GLU A 260 21.30 -8.45 34.40
C GLU A 260 21.65 -8.27 32.92
N LYS A 261 20.96 -8.97 32.01
CA LYS A 261 21.11 -8.82 30.55
C LYS A 261 20.48 -7.53 30.02
N SER A 262 19.72 -6.79 30.84
CA SER A 262 19.14 -5.51 30.44
C SER A 262 20.20 -4.58 29.84
N CYS A 263 19.87 -3.96 28.72
CA CYS A 263 20.80 -3.15 27.92
C CYS A 263 20.13 -1.89 27.37
N GLN A 264 20.94 -0.95 26.87
CA GLN A 264 20.47 0.26 26.22
C GLN A 264 21.14 0.41 24.86
N LEU A 265 20.34 0.79 23.86
CA LEU A 265 20.83 1.08 22.51
C LEU A 265 21.57 2.42 22.54
N ASP A 266 22.80 2.42 22.02
CA ASP A 266 23.65 3.61 21.92
C ASP A 266 23.70 4.18 20.51
N SER A 267 23.89 3.31 19.51
CA SER A 267 24.06 3.73 18.12
C SER A 267 23.61 2.66 17.14
N ARG A 268 23.54 3.04 15.87
CA ARG A 268 23.20 2.17 14.74
C ARG A 268 24.24 2.32 13.63
N TYR A 269 24.47 1.23 12.92
CA TYR A 269 25.16 1.20 11.64
C TYR A 269 24.26 0.51 10.62
N TRP A 270 24.14 1.11 9.44
CA TRP A 270 23.42 0.59 8.30
C TRP A 270 24.32 0.56 7.07
N ARG A 271 24.24 -0.53 6.34
CA ARG A 271 24.76 -0.68 4.98
C ARG A 271 23.58 -0.85 4.03
N ILE A 272 23.39 0.13 3.15
CA ILE A 272 22.26 0.23 2.24
C ILE A 272 22.79 -0.01 0.83
N THR A 273 22.30 -1.02 0.13
CA THR A 273 22.78 -1.38 -1.21
C THR A 273 21.63 -1.34 -2.21
N ASN A 274 21.79 -0.60 -3.29
CA ASN A 274 20.81 -0.55 -4.38
C ASN A 274 21.02 -1.70 -5.38
N ALA A 275 20.13 -1.86 -6.37
CA ALA A 275 20.23 -2.95 -7.35
C ALA A 275 21.43 -2.85 -8.31
N LYS A 276 22.08 -1.68 -8.39
CA LYS A 276 23.30 -1.46 -9.20
C LYS A 276 24.58 -1.80 -8.42
N GLY A 277 24.47 -2.10 -7.13
CA GLY A 277 25.60 -2.37 -6.25
C GLY A 277 26.19 -1.13 -5.59
N ASP A 278 25.58 0.06 -5.77
CA ASP A 278 26.01 1.25 -5.05
C ASP A 278 25.68 1.08 -3.57
N VAL A 279 26.67 1.36 -2.71
CA VAL A 279 26.56 1.20 -1.26
C VAL A 279 26.58 2.57 -0.58
N GLU A 280 25.64 2.77 0.32
CA GLU A 280 25.60 3.89 1.25
C GLU A 280 25.71 3.36 2.69
N GLU A 281 26.60 3.94 3.49
CA GLU A 281 26.76 3.62 4.90
C GLU A 281 26.21 4.75 5.77
N VAL A 282 25.37 4.40 6.74
CA VAL A 282 24.78 5.35 7.68
C VAL A 282 25.12 4.92 9.10
N GLN A 283 25.87 5.74 9.81
CA GLN A 283 26.17 5.55 11.22
C GLN A 283 25.67 6.76 12.01
N GLY A 284 25.06 6.51 13.17
CA GLY A 284 24.54 7.59 14.00
C GLY A 284 24.07 7.12 15.37
N PRO A 285 23.89 8.06 16.30
CA PRO A 285 23.49 7.74 17.66
C PRO A 285 21.99 7.46 17.75
N GLY A 286 21.60 6.55 18.65
CA GLY A 286 20.22 6.16 18.89
C GLY A 286 19.49 5.59 17.67
N VAL A 287 18.16 5.58 17.75
CA VAL A 287 17.22 5.29 16.67
C VAL A 287 16.08 6.31 16.74
N VAL A 288 15.77 6.98 15.63
CA VAL A 288 14.71 8.02 15.55
C VAL A 288 14.77 9.09 16.67
N GLY A 289 15.98 9.42 17.14
CA GLY A 289 16.21 10.37 18.24
C GLY A 289 16.07 9.79 19.66
N GLU A 290 15.85 8.47 19.78
CA GLU A 290 15.67 7.76 21.04
C GLU A 290 16.80 6.77 21.35
N TYR A 291 16.99 6.47 22.63
CA TYR A 291 17.99 5.51 23.14
C TYR A 291 17.29 4.46 24.02
N PRO A 292 16.53 3.53 23.43
CA PRO A 292 15.67 2.62 24.16
C PRO A 292 16.45 1.67 25.08
N LYS A 293 15.95 1.53 26.31
CA LYS A 293 16.39 0.47 27.24
C LYS A 293 15.56 -0.78 27.00
N ILE A 294 16.20 -1.91 26.71
CA ILE A 294 15.60 -3.21 26.49
C ILE A 294 15.85 -4.10 27.72
N ARG A 295 14.77 -4.65 28.27
CA ARG A 295 14.75 -5.53 29.44
C ARG A 295 14.06 -6.85 29.08
N PRO A 296 14.21 -7.92 29.86
CA PRO A 296 13.52 -9.17 29.60
C PRO A 296 12.02 -8.96 29.36
N GLY A 297 11.51 -9.49 28.25
CA GLY A 297 10.12 -9.37 27.81
C GLY A 297 9.71 -8.00 27.23
N LYS A 298 10.60 -7.01 27.20
CA LYS A 298 10.30 -5.70 26.62
C LYS A 298 10.48 -5.72 25.10
N VAL A 299 9.52 -5.10 24.43
CA VAL A 299 9.50 -4.85 22.99
C VAL A 299 9.65 -3.35 22.77
N TYR A 300 10.51 -2.96 21.83
CA TYR A 300 10.62 -1.61 21.31
C TYR A 300 10.39 -1.65 19.79
N GLU A 301 9.53 -0.77 19.30
CA GLU A 301 9.21 -0.69 17.87
C GLU A 301 9.39 0.74 17.39
N TYR A 302 9.98 0.89 16.21
CA TYR A 302 10.05 2.17 15.52
C TYR A 302 9.89 1.99 14.01
N THR A 303 9.54 3.08 13.32
CA THR A 303 9.39 3.12 11.87
C THR A 303 10.31 4.19 11.30
N SER A 304 10.90 3.92 10.14
CA SER A 304 11.65 4.90 9.36
C SER A 304 11.49 4.61 7.86
N CYS A 305 12.23 5.33 7.03
CA CYS A 305 12.12 5.34 5.57
C CYS A 305 13.49 5.25 4.91
N THR A 306 13.49 4.76 3.67
CA THR A 306 14.63 4.88 2.76
C THR A 306 14.12 5.08 1.33
N THR A 307 14.99 5.56 0.45
CA THR A 307 14.69 5.72 -0.97
C THR A 307 15.76 5.05 -1.82
N PHE A 308 15.36 4.47 -2.93
CA PHE A 308 16.27 3.89 -3.92
C PHE A 308 16.05 4.56 -5.29
N SER A 309 17.13 4.72 -6.06
CA SER A 309 17.07 5.06 -7.49
C SER A 309 16.87 3.82 -8.39
N THR A 310 16.67 2.65 -7.79
CA THR A 310 16.43 1.37 -8.43
C THR A 310 15.17 0.72 -7.86
N THR A 311 14.52 -0.14 -8.65
CA THR A 311 13.28 -0.83 -8.28
C THR A 311 13.44 -1.77 -7.09
N SER A 312 14.67 -2.14 -6.76
CA SER A 312 14.98 -2.93 -5.57
C SER A 312 16.25 -2.46 -4.88
N GLY A 313 16.38 -2.86 -3.62
CA GLY A 313 17.56 -2.68 -2.80
C GLY A 313 17.45 -3.51 -1.54
N PHE A 314 18.50 -3.51 -0.73
CA PHE A 314 18.49 -4.17 0.57
C PHE A 314 19.26 -3.36 1.61
N MET A 315 18.94 -3.61 2.87
CA MET A 315 19.60 -3.01 4.01
C MET A 315 20.03 -4.11 4.98
N GLU A 316 21.17 -3.91 5.62
CA GLU A 316 21.70 -4.76 6.68
C GLU A 316 22.54 -3.91 7.64
N GLY A 317 22.86 -4.42 8.81
CA GLY A 317 23.66 -3.66 9.77
C GLY A 317 23.61 -4.21 11.17
N TYR A 318 23.86 -3.34 12.14
CA TYR A 318 23.81 -3.69 13.56
C TYR A 318 23.50 -2.47 14.43
N TYR A 319 22.98 -2.76 15.62
CA TYR A 319 22.90 -1.79 16.72
C TYR A 319 24.04 -2.02 17.69
N THR A 320 24.58 -0.94 18.24
CA THR A 320 25.52 -1.01 19.36
C THR A 320 24.76 -0.81 20.65
N PHE A 321 24.94 -1.72 21.61
CA PHE A 321 24.32 -1.69 22.92
C PHE A 321 25.37 -1.73 24.03
N HIS A 322 25.05 -1.15 25.19
CA HIS A 322 25.76 -1.42 26.44
C HIS A 322 24.86 -2.06 27.48
N ARG A 323 25.43 -2.84 28.42
CA ARG A 323 24.68 -3.37 29.58
C ARG A 323 24.36 -2.27 30.58
N LEU A 324 23.15 -2.28 31.12
CA LEU A 324 22.75 -1.33 32.16
C LEU A 324 23.55 -1.49 33.47
N GLY A 325 23.96 -2.71 33.81
CA GLY A 325 24.74 -3.00 35.00
C GLY A 325 26.25 -2.72 34.86
N LYS A 326 26.77 -2.65 33.63
CA LYS A 326 28.19 -2.44 33.32
C LYS A 326 28.31 -1.68 32.00
N LYS A 327 28.49 -0.36 32.06
CA LYS A 327 28.54 0.50 30.86
C LYS A 327 29.67 0.15 29.89
N ASP A 328 30.79 -0.38 30.39
CA ASP A 328 31.93 -0.76 29.55
C ASP A 328 31.68 -2.07 28.78
N GLU A 329 30.64 -2.84 29.12
CA GLU A 329 30.24 -4.03 28.37
C GLU A 329 29.37 -3.63 27.18
N VAL A 330 30.05 -3.33 26.07
CA VAL A 330 29.46 -2.94 24.78
C VAL A 330 29.45 -4.13 23.82
N PHE A 331 28.34 -4.32 23.10
CA PHE A 331 28.18 -5.40 22.13
C PHE A 331 27.26 -4.99 20.98
N ASN A 332 27.44 -5.65 19.83
CA ASN A 332 26.59 -5.43 18.66
C ASN A 332 25.43 -6.43 18.63
N VAL A 333 24.27 -5.96 18.20
CA VAL A 333 23.08 -6.77 17.90
C VAL A 333 22.83 -6.70 16.40
N THR A 334 22.87 -7.84 15.74
CA THR A 334 22.71 -7.94 14.28
C THR A 334 21.31 -7.53 13.86
N ILE A 335 21.23 -6.73 12.80
CA ILE A 335 19.99 -6.48 12.07
C ILE A 335 19.99 -7.43 10.86
N PRO A 336 18.92 -8.22 10.64
CA PRO A 336 18.87 -9.12 9.50
C PRO A 336 18.97 -8.32 8.19
N ARG A 337 19.54 -8.93 7.15
CA ARG A 337 19.40 -8.38 5.80
C ARG A 337 17.93 -8.47 5.38
N PHE A 338 17.37 -7.37 4.92
CA PHE A 338 16.02 -7.34 4.37
C PHE A 338 15.99 -6.64 3.02
N HIS A 339 15.19 -7.20 2.11
CA HIS A 339 15.04 -6.72 0.75
C HIS A 339 13.78 -5.87 0.61
N MET A 340 13.89 -4.81 -0.18
CA MET A 340 12.78 -3.95 -0.56
C MET A 340 12.68 -4.00 -2.07
N VAL A 341 11.52 -4.42 -2.56
CA VAL A 341 11.26 -4.62 -3.98
C VAL A 341 9.98 -3.87 -4.33
N CYS A 342 10.08 -3.01 -5.33
CA CYS A 342 8.93 -2.31 -5.91
C CYS A 342 7.99 -3.37 -6.49
N PRO A 343 6.68 -3.26 -6.28
CA PRO A 343 5.70 -4.06 -6.99
C PRO A 343 5.86 -3.94 -8.50
N ASN A 344 5.20 -4.84 -9.23
CA ASN A 344 5.11 -4.72 -10.68
C ASN A 344 4.55 -3.35 -11.07
N PHE A 345 5.11 -2.75 -12.12
CA PHE A 345 4.62 -1.50 -12.66
C PHE A 345 4.55 -1.55 -14.19
N ARG A 346 3.63 -0.78 -14.76
CA ARG A 346 3.60 -0.52 -16.21
C ARG A 346 3.99 0.92 -16.49
N VAL A 347 4.75 1.08 -17.58
CA VAL A 347 5.14 2.37 -18.10
C VAL A 347 4.09 2.86 -19.10
N SER A 348 3.79 4.16 -19.08
CA SER A 348 2.85 4.77 -20.01
C SER A 348 3.28 4.60 -21.47
N THR A 349 2.32 4.23 -22.33
CA THR A 349 2.50 4.20 -23.78
C THR A 349 2.76 5.59 -24.38
N ALA A 350 2.24 6.65 -23.76
CA ALA A 350 2.43 8.03 -24.22
C ALA A 350 3.91 8.45 -24.23
N ARG A 351 4.76 7.85 -23.39
CA ARG A 351 6.21 8.07 -23.40
C ARG A 351 6.91 7.37 -24.57
N SER A 352 6.37 6.22 -24.99
CA SER A 352 6.88 5.48 -26.16
C SER A 352 6.58 6.21 -27.48
N GLU A 353 5.60 7.10 -27.48
CA GLU A 353 5.26 7.95 -28.62
C GLU A 353 6.14 9.21 -28.64
N SER A 354 6.33 9.88 -27.49
CA SER A 354 7.17 11.11 -27.42
C SER A 354 8.65 10.87 -27.70
N SER A 355 9.17 9.67 -27.42
CA SER A 355 10.56 9.29 -27.71
C SER A 355 10.83 8.97 -29.19
N LYS A 356 9.77 8.80 -30.01
CA LYS A 356 9.92 8.67 -31.47
C LYS A 356 10.03 10.01 -32.19
N ASP A 357 9.55 11.09 -31.57
CA ASP A 357 9.58 12.43 -32.16
C ASP A 357 10.89 13.20 -31.83
N GLU A 358 11.75 12.67 -30.95
CA GLU A 358 13.06 13.27 -30.61
C GLU A 358 14.22 12.81 -31.55
N TYR A 359 13.95 11.95 -32.54
CA TYR A 359 14.91 11.57 -33.58
C TYR A 359 14.35 11.87 -34.99
N GLY A 360 13.91 13.11 -35.21
CA GLY A 360 13.45 13.58 -36.51
C GLY A 360 14.01 14.95 -36.85
N SER A 361 14.91 14.99 -37.85
CA SER A 361 15.39 16.18 -38.57
C SER A 361 16.38 17.11 -37.84
N TYR A 362 17.67 16.77 -37.90
CA TYR A 362 18.72 17.80 -38.01
C TYR A 362 18.58 18.45 -39.40
N GLY A 363 17.77 19.51 -39.46
CA GLY A 363 17.77 20.50 -40.53
C GLY A 363 18.51 21.74 -40.04
N GLU A 364 19.43 22.23 -40.87
CA GLU A 364 20.39 23.30 -40.61
C GLU A 364 19.77 24.58 -39.99
N GLU A 365 20.47 25.15 -39.00
CA GLU A 365 20.18 26.47 -38.42
C GLU A 365 20.37 27.60 -39.45
N PRO A 366 19.66 28.72 -39.25
CA PRO A 366 20.37 29.99 -39.20
C PRO A 366 20.00 30.87 -37.99
N THR A 367 20.93 31.77 -37.70
CA THR A 367 21.17 32.57 -36.49
C THR A 367 20.34 33.86 -36.35
N ASP A 368 20.42 34.42 -35.12
CA ASP A 368 20.08 35.81 -34.66
C ASP A 368 18.58 36.14 -34.46
N ASP A 369 18.09 36.96 -33.53
CA ASP A 369 18.67 38.01 -32.66
C ASP A 369 17.74 38.26 -31.41
N TYR A 370 18.21 39.03 -30.42
CA TYR A 370 17.62 39.39 -29.10
C TYR A 370 16.25 40.13 -29.12
N ASP A 371 15.37 39.97 -28.10
CA ASP A 371 14.85 41.06 -27.22
C ASP A 371 13.90 40.61 -26.06
N GLU A 372 13.65 41.54 -25.13
CA GLU A 372 13.22 41.56 -23.72
C GLU A 372 11.85 40.99 -23.21
N ARG A 373 11.81 40.87 -21.86
CA ARG A 373 10.82 40.37 -20.84
C ARG A 373 9.42 41.11 -20.83
N PRO A 374 8.39 40.82 -19.95
CA PRO A 374 8.40 40.10 -18.66
C PRO A 374 7.14 39.31 -18.13
N ARG A 375 7.42 38.52 -17.07
CA ARG A 375 6.60 38.15 -15.88
C ARG A 375 5.29 37.33 -16.06
N ARG A 376 5.31 36.07 -15.58
CA ARG A 376 4.16 35.43 -14.92
C ARG A 376 4.58 34.55 -13.73
N ARG A 377 3.64 34.44 -12.79
CA ARG A 377 3.75 34.08 -11.37
C ARG A 377 4.49 32.76 -11.10
N VAL A 378 5.45 32.83 -10.18
CA VAL A 378 6.07 31.69 -9.51
C VAL A 378 5.03 31.05 -8.60
N LEU A 379 4.55 29.85 -8.97
CA LEU A 379 4.04 28.91 -7.99
C LEU A 379 5.27 28.25 -7.36
N VAL A 380 5.43 28.46 -6.06
CA VAL A 380 6.48 27.81 -5.26
C VAL A 380 6.12 26.32 -5.20
N LEU A 381 6.77 25.53 -6.05
CA LEU A 381 6.79 24.08 -5.95
C LEU A 381 7.64 23.69 -4.72
N PRO A 382 7.27 22.65 -3.97
CA PRO A 382 8.13 22.11 -2.93
C PRO A 382 9.41 21.55 -3.58
N ASP A 383 10.53 21.81 -2.92
CA ASP A 383 11.88 21.47 -3.34
C ASP A 383 12.05 19.96 -3.59
N PRO A 384 12.48 19.53 -4.80
CA PRO A 384 12.74 18.13 -5.13
C PRO A 384 13.94 17.52 -4.38
N THR A 385 14.62 18.29 -3.51
CA THR A 385 15.72 17.83 -2.67
C THR A 385 15.29 17.35 -1.27
N MET A 386 14.00 17.08 -1.03
CA MET A 386 13.56 16.42 0.21
C MET A 386 14.14 15.01 0.34
N ARG A 387 15.39 14.93 0.82
CA ARG A 387 15.92 13.76 1.50
C ARG A 387 14.95 13.44 2.63
N CYS A 388 14.54 12.17 2.75
CA CYS A 388 13.77 11.72 3.90
C CYS A 388 14.44 12.30 5.17
N PRO A 389 13.69 12.81 6.18
CA PRO A 389 14.30 13.30 7.41
C PRO A 389 15.11 12.18 8.05
N ARG A 390 16.40 12.13 7.71
CA ARG A 390 17.35 11.24 8.34
C ARG A 390 17.48 11.84 9.72
N HIS A 391 16.89 11.18 10.71
CA HIS A 391 17.10 11.52 12.11
C HIS A 391 18.60 11.33 12.39
N THR A 392 19.38 12.38 12.18
CA THR A 392 20.81 12.48 12.52
C THR A 392 21.00 12.43 14.01
#